data_AF-A0A9D4SE66-F1
#
_entry.id   AF-A0A9D4SE66-F1
#
_cell.length_a   1.000
_cell.length_b   1.000
_cell.length_c   1.000
_cell.angle_alpha   90.00
_cell.angle_beta   90.00
_cell.angle_gamma   90.00
#
_symmetry.space_group_name_H-M   'P 1'
#
loop_
_entity.id
_entity.type
_entity.pdbx_description
1 polymer ?
#
loop_
_entity_poly.entity_id
_entity_poly.type
_entity_poly.pdbx_seq_one_letter_code
_entity_poly.pdbx_strand_id
1 'polypeptide(L)'
;MTLVLDPPGNFGHHMPPVCPHGPTLLFYDKSTSYHYYACSASRDHQFCPFKLSAQKWKRLASSKNLIKNPERIKPDYQYLLNHPARHGYCLDCCRVLIAVVKDEQELVERPCRNLLTPQTRNENLAQYFFSAQTLLFIRDYLVKPFGFDKILCIGCPTVHEQLLSLSHNSFLLDLDARYHQFYEADRFARFNMFNGHFFDQHGLKSFEQFIQHNNSILILIDPPFGGLIECLARTVHRMCNRRMTEISIALFFPYFNEHWIRKAFESDQVQITDFIVTYDNHTKYGSRQSSKPSTVAQSPVPPSIPTNIDGVTNVRGQYF
;
A
#
# COMPACT_ATOMS: atom_id res chain seq x y z
N MET A 1 -4.56 5.65 22.89
CA MET A 1 -5.53 5.46 21.79
C MET A 1 -5.57 3.98 21.43
N THR A 2 -6.75 3.42 21.21
CA THR A 2 -6.94 2.03 20.81
C THR A 2 -7.90 1.98 19.63
N LEU A 3 -7.53 1.26 18.56
CA LEU A 3 -8.40 1.03 17.42
C LEU A 3 -9.61 0.18 17.85
N VAL A 4 -10.80 0.51 17.37
CA VAL A 4 -12.04 -0.23 17.62
C VAL A 4 -12.51 -0.82 16.30
N LEU A 5 -12.22 -2.11 16.10
CA LEU A 5 -12.57 -2.82 14.87
C LEU A 5 -14.06 -3.16 14.79
N ASP A 6 -14.66 -3.47 15.93
CA ASP A 6 -16.06 -3.83 16.06
C ASP A 6 -16.72 -2.82 17.02
N PRO A 7 -17.38 -1.79 16.47
CA PRO A 7 -17.98 -0.73 17.28
C PRO A 7 -19.03 -1.30 18.23
N PRO A 8 -19.10 -0.83 19.48
CA PRO A 8 -20.21 -1.19 20.36
C PRO A 8 -21.55 -0.81 19.71
N GLY A 9 -22.63 -1.55 20.04
CA GLY A 9 -23.92 -1.47 19.35
C GLY A 9 -24.52 -0.06 19.24
N ASN A 10 -24.14 0.86 20.13
CA ASN A 10 -24.53 2.26 20.08
C ASN A 10 -23.88 3.08 18.93
N PHE A 11 -22.84 2.58 18.26
CA PHE A 11 -22.12 3.20 17.14
C PHE A 11 -22.07 2.34 15.86
N GLY A 12 -22.48 1.06 15.91
CA GLY A 12 -22.36 0.11 14.79
C GLY A 12 -23.39 0.25 13.66
N HIS A 13 -24.44 1.05 13.83
CA HIS A 13 -25.56 1.12 12.87
C HIS A 13 -25.39 2.16 11.75
N HIS A 14 -24.34 2.99 11.78
CA HIS A 14 -24.12 4.03 10.78
C HIS A 14 -22.80 3.83 10.05
N MET A 15 -22.80 4.14 8.74
CA MET A 15 -21.55 4.23 7.98
C MET A 15 -20.60 5.22 8.65
N PRO A 16 -19.28 4.92 8.72
CA PRO A 16 -18.30 5.86 9.25
C PRO A 16 -18.33 7.16 8.44
N PRO A 17 -18.02 8.32 9.05
CA PRO A 17 -17.81 9.52 8.28
C PRO A 17 -16.59 9.35 7.36
N VAL A 18 -16.58 10.09 6.27
CA VAL A 18 -15.54 10.00 5.22
C VAL A 18 -14.61 11.19 5.32
N CYS A 19 -13.30 10.94 5.18
CA CYS A 19 -12.28 11.96 4.99
C CYS A 19 -11.75 11.89 3.54
N PRO A 20 -10.82 12.78 3.13
CA PRO A 20 -10.21 12.72 1.79
C PRO A 20 -9.49 11.40 1.44
N HIS A 21 -9.27 10.51 2.43
CA HIS A 21 -8.66 9.19 2.26
C HIS A 21 -9.67 8.02 2.37
N GLY A 22 -10.98 8.32 2.29
CA GLY A 22 -12.05 7.32 2.40
C GLY A 22 -12.67 7.22 3.79
N PRO A 23 -13.42 6.14 4.08
CA PRO A 23 -14.06 5.91 5.37
C PRO A 23 -13.04 5.94 6.51
N THR A 24 -13.39 6.65 7.57
CA THR A 24 -12.55 6.79 8.77
C THR A 24 -12.63 5.56 9.67
N LEU A 25 -11.67 5.43 10.59
CA LEU A 25 -11.65 4.36 11.58
C LEU A 25 -12.09 4.90 12.94
N LEU A 26 -12.73 4.03 13.72
CA LEU A 26 -13.15 4.33 15.07
C LEU A 26 -12.01 4.03 16.05
N PHE A 27 -11.75 4.96 16.94
CA PHE A 27 -10.76 4.84 18.01
C PHE A 27 -11.40 5.14 19.35
N TYR A 28 -10.86 4.51 20.39
CA TYR A 28 -11.15 4.77 21.79
C TYR A 28 -9.95 5.45 22.45
N ASP A 29 -10.17 6.60 23.06
CA ASP A 29 -9.20 7.24 23.92
C ASP A 29 -9.43 6.80 25.37
N LYS A 30 -8.50 6.02 25.92
CA LYS A 30 -8.55 5.56 27.31
C LYS A 30 -8.44 6.72 28.31
N SER A 31 -7.69 7.78 27.98
CA SER A 31 -7.43 8.89 28.91
C SER A 31 -8.68 9.72 29.22
N THR A 32 -9.54 9.84 28.23
CA THR A 32 -10.73 10.71 28.22
C THR A 32 -12.02 9.90 28.04
N SER A 33 -11.90 8.57 27.98
CA SER A 33 -12.99 7.59 27.85
C SER A 33 -14.00 7.91 26.74
N TYR A 34 -13.53 8.41 25.59
CA TYR A 34 -14.39 8.79 24.46
C TYR A 34 -14.00 8.07 23.17
N HIS A 35 -15.03 7.86 22.34
CA HIS A 35 -14.90 7.30 21.01
C HIS A 35 -14.85 8.42 19.96
N TYR A 36 -13.98 8.28 18.96
CA TYR A 36 -13.87 9.21 17.85
C TYR A 36 -13.44 8.55 16.56
N TYR A 37 -13.87 9.14 15.45
CA TYR A 37 -13.44 8.80 14.11
C TYR A 37 -12.23 9.63 13.72
N ALA A 38 -11.21 8.98 13.15
CA ALA A 38 -10.03 9.63 12.60
C ALA A 38 -9.59 8.97 11.29
N CYS A 39 -8.71 9.65 10.57
CA CYS A 39 -8.16 9.18 9.30
C CYS A 39 -7.55 7.77 9.42
N SER A 40 -7.79 6.93 8.42
CA SER A 40 -7.23 5.57 8.32
C SER A 40 -5.81 5.54 7.75
N ALA A 41 -5.46 6.54 6.94
CA ALA A 41 -4.19 6.59 6.19
C ALA A 41 -3.15 7.57 6.75
N SER A 42 -3.53 8.49 7.63
CA SER A 42 -2.59 9.45 8.23
C SER A 42 -2.85 9.60 9.72
N ARG A 43 -1.76 9.57 10.50
CA ARG A 43 -1.77 9.75 11.95
C ARG A 43 -1.54 11.20 12.38
N ASP A 44 -1.19 12.07 11.44
CA ASP A 44 -0.83 13.45 11.70
C ASP A 44 -1.95 14.41 11.25
N HIS A 45 -2.37 15.25 12.18
CA HIS A 45 -3.41 16.25 11.98
C HIS A 45 -3.03 17.35 10.97
N GLN A 46 -1.74 17.53 10.67
CA GLN A 46 -1.31 18.46 9.62
C GLN A 46 -1.68 17.95 8.22
N PHE A 47 -1.62 16.63 8.00
CA PHE A 47 -1.89 16.00 6.70
C PHE A 47 -3.36 15.62 6.55
N CYS A 48 -3.98 15.10 7.61
CA CYS A 48 -5.42 14.92 7.66
C CYS A 48 -5.96 15.40 9.00
N PRO A 49 -6.56 16.60 9.06
CA PRO A 49 -7.10 17.13 10.32
C PRO A 49 -8.39 16.43 10.75
N PHE A 50 -8.88 15.43 10.00
CA PHE A 50 -10.14 14.78 10.27
C PHE A 50 -10.11 14.07 11.64
N LYS A 51 -10.90 14.62 12.57
CA LYS A 51 -11.22 14.02 13.86
C LYS A 51 -12.63 14.40 14.25
N LEU A 52 -13.48 13.42 14.52
CA LEU A 52 -14.88 13.66 14.87
C LEU A 52 -15.33 12.73 15.99
N SER A 53 -15.93 13.28 17.05
CA SER A 53 -16.44 12.42 18.13
C SER A 53 -17.56 11.51 17.64
N ALA A 54 -17.57 10.25 18.08
CA ALA A 54 -18.56 9.27 17.63
C ALA A 54 -19.99 9.65 18.04
N GLN A 55 -20.15 10.29 19.22
CA GLN A 55 -21.43 10.83 19.67
C GLN A 55 -21.92 12.01 18.81
N LYS A 56 -21.01 12.88 18.36
CA LYS A 56 -21.37 13.96 17.43
C LYS A 56 -21.75 13.37 16.07
N TRP A 57 -21.00 12.40 15.56
CA TRP A 57 -21.35 11.70 14.32
C TRP A 57 -22.71 11.02 14.40
N LYS A 58 -23.01 10.29 15.49
CA LYS A 58 -24.31 9.64 15.69
C LYS A 58 -25.48 10.63 15.57
N ARG A 59 -25.37 11.81 16.19
CA ARG A 59 -26.39 12.87 16.10
C ARG A 59 -26.52 13.42 14.66
N LEU A 60 -25.38 13.62 14.00
CA LEU A 60 -25.32 14.12 12.63
C LEU A 60 -25.90 13.12 11.63
N ALA A 61 -25.48 11.86 11.67
CA ALA A 61 -25.94 10.79 10.79
C ALA A 61 -27.44 10.46 10.96
N SER A 62 -28.02 10.75 12.13
CA SER A 62 -29.46 10.62 12.38
C SER A 62 -30.28 11.79 11.83
N SER A 63 -29.63 12.90 11.48
CA SER A 63 -30.28 14.04 10.83
C SER A 63 -30.39 13.76 9.33
N LYS A 64 -31.59 13.88 8.75
CA LYS A 64 -31.87 13.63 7.31
C LYS A 64 -31.09 14.55 6.33
N ASN A 65 -30.24 15.46 6.83
CA ASN A 65 -29.60 16.54 6.06
C ASN A 65 -28.06 16.44 5.93
N LEU A 66 -27.45 15.26 6.07
CA LEU A 66 -25.99 15.10 5.98
C LEU A 66 -25.66 13.88 5.09
N ILE A 67 -24.89 13.94 3.99
CA ILE A 67 -23.91 14.89 3.44
C ILE A 67 -23.93 14.77 1.90
N LYS A 68 -24.01 15.89 1.17
CA LYS A 68 -23.49 15.96 -0.20
C LYS A 68 -21.97 15.82 -0.09
N ASN A 69 -21.45 14.70 -0.58
CA ASN A 69 -20.03 14.40 -0.61
C ASN A 69 -19.30 15.60 -1.24
N PRO A 70 -18.35 16.27 -0.58
CA PRO A 70 -17.53 17.28 -1.24
C PRO A 70 -16.91 16.59 -2.45
N GLU A 71 -17.11 17.21 -3.61
CA GLU A 71 -16.81 16.62 -4.90
C GLU A 71 -15.43 15.96 -4.87
N ARG A 72 -15.40 14.71 -5.34
CA ARG A 72 -14.15 14.04 -5.69
C ARG A 72 -13.37 15.02 -6.55
N ILE A 73 -12.23 15.49 -6.07
CA ILE A 73 -11.22 16.07 -6.96
C ILE A 73 -10.94 14.92 -7.93
N LYS A 74 -11.56 14.97 -9.10
CA LYS A 74 -11.22 14.07 -10.19
C LYS A 74 -9.73 14.28 -10.38
N PRO A 75 -8.91 13.21 -10.37
CA PRO A 75 -7.55 13.36 -10.82
C PRO A 75 -7.62 14.07 -12.18
N ASP A 76 -6.68 15.00 -12.37
CA ASP A 76 -6.46 15.79 -13.58
C ASP A 76 -6.39 14.93 -14.86
N TYR A 77 -6.39 13.59 -14.76
CA TYR A 77 -6.43 12.62 -15.85
C TYR A 77 -7.39 12.99 -16.98
N GLN A 78 -8.65 13.34 -16.69
CA GLN A 78 -9.60 13.68 -17.76
C GLN A 78 -9.23 15.01 -18.47
N TYR A 79 -8.67 15.98 -17.76
CA TYR A 79 -8.21 17.24 -18.34
C TYR A 79 -6.92 17.04 -19.14
N LEU A 80 -6.00 16.20 -18.65
CA LEU A 80 -4.77 15.77 -19.31
C LEU A 80 -5.04 14.99 -20.61
N LEU A 81 -6.06 14.11 -20.63
CA LEU A 81 -6.51 13.41 -21.84
C LEU A 81 -7.13 14.37 -22.89
N ASN A 82 -7.73 15.48 -22.44
CA ASN A 82 -8.54 16.36 -23.29
C ASN A 82 -7.78 17.57 -23.90
N HIS A 83 -6.53 17.86 -23.50
CA HIS A 83 -5.78 19.05 -23.95
C HIS A 83 -4.37 18.75 -24.51
N PRO A 84 -4.25 18.04 -25.65
CA PRO A 84 -3.03 17.34 -26.09
C PRO A 84 -1.86 18.19 -26.64
N ALA A 85 -1.56 19.39 -26.11
CA ALA A 85 -0.46 20.19 -26.65
C ALA A 85 0.37 20.93 -25.58
N ARG A 86 1.48 20.31 -25.16
CA ARG A 86 2.82 20.86 -24.79
C ARG A 86 3.55 19.90 -23.83
N HIS A 87 4.85 19.71 -24.08
CA HIS A 87 5.72 18.60 -23.63
C HIS A 87 6.46 18.87 -22.28
N GLY A 88 6.58 17.88 -21.38
CA GLY A 88 7.47 17.88 -20.20
C GLY A 88 6.99 17.05 -18.98
N TYR A 89 7.83 16.86 -17.96
CA TYR A 89 7.41 16.42 -16.62
C TYR A 89 7.83 17.48 -15.62
N CYS A 90 6.88 17.99 -14.84
CA CYS A 90 7.18 18.97 -13.80
C CYS A 90 7.59 18.23 -12.53
N LEU A 91 8.87 18.28 -12.16
CA LEU A 91 9.39 17.69 -10.92
C LEU A 91 8.74 18.34 -9.69
N ASP A 92 8.49 19.65 -9.72
CA ASP A 92 7.87 20.37 -8.60
C ASP A 92 6.41 19.98 -8.38
N CYS A 93 5.66 19.81 -9.48
CA CYS A 93 4.24 19.42 -9.42
C CYS A 93 4.03 17.90 -9.39
N CYS A 94 5.07 17.11 -9.68
CA CYS A 94 5.00 15.67 -9.97
C CYS A 94 3.90 15.34 -11.01
N ARG A 95 3.82 16.13 -12.09
CA ARG A 95 2.80 15.98 -13.14
C ARG A 95 3.41 15.78 -14.52
N VAL A 96 2.82 14.86 -15.28
CA VAL A 96 3.12 14.66 -16.70
C VAL A 96 2.43 15.78 -17.50
N LEU A 97 3.21 16.55 -18.24
CA LEU A 97 2.78 17.55 -19.21
C LEU A 97 2.91 16.90 -20.61
N ILE A 98 1.92 16.07 -20.93
CA ILE A 98 1.58 15.36 -22.19
C ILE A 98 2.70 14.92 -23.18
N ALA A 99 2.65 13.60 -23.43
CA ALA A 99 3.09 12.75 -24.54
C ALA A 99 4.58 12.36 -24.68
N VAL A 100 4.79 11.04 -24.67
CA VAL A 100 6.04 10.28 -24.75
C VAL A 100 6.56 10.25 -26.19
N VAL A 101 7.80 10.69 -26.40
CA VAL A 101 8.55 10.43 -27.65
C VAL A 101 9.08 9.00 -27.58
N LYS A 102 9.16 8.28 -28.71
CA LYS A 102 9.69 6.91 -28.80
C LYS A 102 11.05 6.69 -28.10
N ASP A 103 11.85 7.74 -27.91
CA ASP A 103 13.16 7.70 -27.27
C ASP A 103 13.15 7.93 -25.75
N GLU A 104 12.01 8.30 -25.15
CA GLU A 104 11.86 8.51 -23.69
C GLU A 104 10.94 7.48 -23.01
N GLN A 105 10.58 6.42 -23.74
CA GLN A 105 9.69 5.36 -23.24
C GLN A 105 10.23 4.72 -21.94
N GLU A 106 11.54 4.55 -21.84
CA GLU A 106 12.22 4.02 -20.64
C GLU A 106 12.01 4.90 -19.39
N LEU A 107 11.86 6.23 -19.54
CA LEU A 107 11.62 7.14 -18.42
C LEU A 107 10.24 6.94 -17.80
N VAL A 108 9.23 6.72 -18.65
CA VAL A 108 7.83 6.57 -18.26
C VAL A 108 7.48 5.14 -17.87
N GLU A 109 8.17 4.15 -18.46
CA GLU A 109 8.07 2.74 -18.07
C GLU A 109 8.65 2.48 -16.67
N ARG A 110 9.52 3.39 -16.18
CA ARG A 110 10.14 3.28 -14.86
C ARG A 110 9.92 4.52 -13.99
N PRO A 111 8.66 4.89 -13.71
CA PRO A 111 8.34 6.17 -13.07
C PRO A 111 8.85 6.25 -11.64
N CYS A 112 8.98 5.13 -10.91
CA CYS A 112 9.49 5.14 -9.54
C CYS A 112 10.98 5.51 -9.51
N ARG A 113 11.74 5.03 -10.49
CA ARG A 113 13.18 5.28 -10.57
C ARG A 113 13.50 6.64 -11.19
N ASN A 114 12.74 7.04 -12.19
CA ASN A 114 13.14 8.12 -13.09
C ASN A 114 12.40 9.45 -12.85
N LEU A 115 11.18 9.42 -12.28
CA LEU A 115 10.29 10.60 -12.28
C LEU A 115 9.68 10.93 -10.92
N LEU A 116 9.28 9.92 -10.16
CA LEU A 116 8.59 10.09 -8.90
C LEU A 116 9.59 10.16 -7.75
N THR A 117 9.69 11.34 -7.14
CA THR A 117 10.32 11.46 -5.84
C THR A 117 9.46 10.73 -4.80
N PRO A 118 10.02 9.79 -4.02
CA PRO A 118 9.27 9.06 -3.02
C PRO A 118 8.78 9.98 -1.90
N GLN A 119 7.52 9.81 -1.50
CA GLN A 119 6.93 10.56 -0.38
C GLN A 119 7.26 9.90 0.96
N THR A 120 8.49 10.08 1.43
CA THR A 120 9.10 9.37 2.59
C THR A 120 8.63 9.84 3.97
N ARG A 121 7.82 10.91 4.06
CA ARG A 121 7.29 11.38 5.36
C ARG A 121 6.37 10.32 5.94
N ASN A 122 6.71 9.83 7.13
CA ASN A 122 5.98 8.80 7.87
C ASN A 122 4.52 9.20 8.15
N GLU A 123 4.27 10.50 8.17
CA GLU A 123 3.00 11.13 8.48
C GLU A 123 2.03 11.19 7.28
N ASN A 124 2.55 10.93 6.07
CA ASN A 124 1.82 11.01 4.81
C ASN A 124 1.69 9.62 4.14
N LEU A 125 2.50 9.32 3.13
CA LEU A 125 2.47 8.02 2.42
C LEU A 125 3.53 7.04 2.93
N ALA A 126 4.57 7.53 3.61
CA ALA A 126 5.76 6.75 4.02
C ALA A 126 6.26 5.80 2.92
N GLN A 127 6.39 6.33 1.71
CA GLN A 127 6.73 5.55 0.53
C GLN A 127 8.23 5.23 0.54
N TYR A 128 8.55 3.95 0.68
CA TYR A 128 9.92 3.44 0.61
C TYR A 128 10.06 2.53 -0.60
N PHE A 129 11.09 2.77 -1.39
CA PHE A 129 11.38 2.02 -2.59
C PHE A 129 12.37 0.92 -2.27
N PHE A 130 11.97 -0.33 -2.54
CA PHE A 130 12.86 -1.48 -2.37
C PHE A 130 14.17 -1.28 -3.12
N SER A 131 15.26 -1.73 -2.50
CA SER A 131 16.56 -1.74 -3.15
C SER A 131 16.61 -2.71 -4.31
N ALA A 132 17.57 -2.51 -5.20
CA ALA A 132 17.82 -3.45 -6.30
C ALA A 132 17.99 -4.91 -5.81
N GLN A 133 18.66 -5.13 -4.68
CA GLN A 133 18.87 -6.46 -4.12
C GLN A 133 17.54 -7.11 -3.68
N THR A 134 16.68 -6.35 -3.01
CA THR A 134 15.37 -6.86 -2.60
C THR A 134 14.46 -7.11 -3.80
N LEU A 135 14.47 -6.24 -4.80
CA LEU A 135 13.73 -6.46 -6.05
C LEU A 135 14.19 -7.76 -6.76
N LEU A 136 15.50 -7.98 -6.86
CA LEU A 136 16.06 -9.23 -7.39
C LEU A 136 15.60 -10.46 -6.59
N PHE A 137 15.58 -10.35 -5.26
CA PHE A 137 15.09 -11.42 -4.40
C PHE A 137 13.63 -11.77 -4.70
N ILE A 138 12.75 -10.76 -4.71
CA ILE A 138 11.31 -10.95 -4.98
C ILE A 138 11.13 -11.63 -6.35
N ARG A 139 11.82 -11.13 -7.37
CA ARG A 139 11.75 -11.70 -8.72
C ARG A 139 12.22 -13.16 -8.75
N ASP A 140 13.42 -13.43 -8.26
CA ASP A 140 14.10 -14.70 -8.49
C ASP A 140 13.68 -15.81 -7.51
N TYR A 141 13.21 -15.44 -6.33
CA TYR A 141 12.90 -16.40 -5.25
C TYR A 141 11.44 -16.43 -4.83
N LEU A 142 10.63 -15.39 -5.11
CA LEU A 142 9.20 -15.40 -4.80
C LEU A 142 8.31 -15.53 -6.04
N VAL A 143 8.67 -14.87 -7.14
CA VAL A 143 7.82 -14.84 -8.33
C VAL A 143 8.15 -15.98 -9.29
N LYS A 144 9.39 -16.04 -9.78
CA LYS A 144 9.79 -17.02 -10.81
C LYS A 144 9.61 -18.49 -10.40
N PRO A 145 9.99 -18.93 -9.19
CA PRO A 145 9.95 -20.37 -8.87
C PRO A 145 8.55 -20.93 -8.72
N PHE A 146 7.58 -20.09 -8.36
CA PHE A 146 6.23 -20.51 -8.00
C PHE A 146 5.21 -20.30 -9.12
N GLY A 147 5.57 -19.55 -10.18
CA GLY A 147 4.78 -19.52 -11.42
C GLY A 147 3.38 -18.95 -11.31
N PHE A 148 3.14 -18.02 -10.37
CA PHE A 148 1.82 -17.40 -10.17
C PHE A 148 1.29 -16.73 -11.44
N ASP A 149 0.00 -16.94 -11.74
CA ASP A 149 -0.66 -16.37 -12.93
C ASP A 149 -0.75 -14.84 -12.86
N LYS A 150 -0.92 -14.32 -11.64
CA LYS A 150 -1.16 -12.89 -11.37
C LYS A 150 -0.44 -12.44 -10.10
N ILE A 151 0.02 -11.19 -10.12
CA ILE A 151 0.73 -10.59 -8.99
C ILE A 151 0.06 -9.28 -8.59
N LEU A 152 -0.55 -9.26 -7.40
CA LEU A 152 -1.19 -8.07 -6.84
C LEU A 152 -0.21 -7.34 -5.93
N CYS A 153 0.22 -6.14 -6.32
CA CYS A 153 1.08 -5.27 -5.52
C CYS A 153 0.22 -4.29 -4.71
N ILE A 154 0.34 -4.29 -3.38
CA ILE A 154 -0.34 -3.36 -2.49
C ILE A 154 0.72 -2.50 -1.81
N GLY A 155 0.86 -1.24 -2.24
CA GLY A 155 1.92 -0.35 -1.75
C GLY A 155 3.33 -0.70 -2.23
N CYS A 156 3.48 -1.58 -3.23
CA CYS A 156 4.79 -2.01 -3.76
C CYS A 156 5.05 -1.49 -5.19
N PRO A 157 5.11 -0.17 -5.43
CA PRO A 157 5.15 0.38 -6.78
C PRO A 157 6.43 0.01 -7.57
N THR A 158 7.59 -0.09 -6.91
CA THR A 158 8.83 -0.50 -7.59
C THR A 158 8.85 -1.98 -7.97
N VAL A 159 8.16 -2.83 -7.22
CA VAL A 159 7.97 -4.24 -7.60
C VAL A 159 7.07 -4.33 -8.81
N HIS A 160 5.94 -3.62 -8.80
CA HIS A 160 5.02 -3.57 -9.93
C HIS A 160 5.73 -3.12 -11.22
N GLU A 161 6.50 -2.02 -11.14
CA GLU A 161 7.32 -1.52 -12.25
C GLU A 161 8.26 -2.60 -12.82
N GLN A 162 9.03 -3.28 -11.95
CA GLN A 162 9.93 -4.35 -12.38
C GLN A 162 9.19 -5.52 -13.03
N LEU A 163 8.06 -5.94 -12.47
CA LEU A 163 7.27 -7.05 -12.97
C LEU A 163 6.66 -6.76 -14.34
N LEU A 164 6.21 -5.53 -14.58
CA LEU A 164 5.73 -5.11 -15.90
C LEU A 164 6.85 -5.17 -16.96
N SER A 165 8.07 -4.73 -16.63
CA SER A 165 9.23 -4.84 -17.55
C SER A 165 9.57 -6.28 -17.94
N LEU A 166 9.12 -7.26 -17.14
CA LEU A 166 9.33 -8.69 -17.34
C LEU A 166 8.07 -9.37 -17.92
N SER A 167 7.08 -8.60 -18.35
CA SER A 167 5.80 -9.07 -18.91
C SER A 167 4.97 -9.93 -17.95
N HIS A 168 5.13 -9.76 -16.64
CA HIS A 168 4.24 -10.39 -15.66
C HIS A 168 2.90 -9.66 -15.58
N ASN A 169 1.84 -10.41 -15.32
CA ASN A 169 0.50 -9.84 -15.12
C ASN A 169 0.38 -9.25 -13.71
N SER A 170 0.82 -7.99 -13.57
CA SER A 170 0.81 -7.28 -12.29
C SER A 170 -0.26 -6.19 -12.23
N PHE A 171 -0.82 -5.98 -11.04
CA PHE A 171 -1.76 -4.89 -10.74
C PHE A 171 -1.35 -4.16 -9.47
N LEU A 172 -1.30 -2.84 -9.50
CA LEU A 172 -0.92 -2.00 -8.37
C LEU A 172 -2.14 -1.37 -7.68
N LEU A 173 -2.20 -1.56 -6.37
CA LEU A 173 -3.07 -0.82 -5.45
C LEU A 173 -2.20 0.08 -4.59
N ASP A 174 -2.34 1.40 -4.75
CA ASP A 174 -1.57 2.39 -3.98
C ASP A 174 -2.44 3.59 -3.60
N LEU A 175 -2.10 4.25 -2.50
CA LEU A 175 -2.79 5.46 -2.06
C LEU A 175 -2.35 6.68 -2.89
N ASP A 176 -1.14 6.64 -3.44
CA ASP A 176 -0.54 7.68 -4.26
C ASP A 176 -1.23 7.80 -5.62
N ALA A 177 -2.01 8.87 -5.80
CA ALA A 177 -2.73 9.12 -7.04
C ALA A 177 -1.80 9.42 -8.23
N ARG A 178 -0.52 9.72 -8.01
CA ARG A 178 0.42 10.08 -9.08
C ARG A 178 0.64 8.93 -10.07
N TYR A 179 0.48 7.68 -9.62
CA TYR A 179 0.60 6.48 -10.47
C TYR A 179 -0.44 6.38 -11.57
N HIS A 180 -1.60 7.06 -11.45
CA HIS A 180 -2.59 7.16 -12.55
C HIS A 180 -2.03 7.80 -13.82
N GLN A 181 -0.92 8.54 -13.71
CA GLN A 181 -0.30 9.20 -14.86
C GLN A 181 0.58 8.26 -15.69
N PHE A 182 0.91 7.08 -15.15
CA PHE A 182 1.87 6.14 -15.74
C PHE A 182 1.25 4.78 -16.08
N TYR A 183 0.22 4.38 -15.34
CA TYR A 183 -0.41 3.09 -15.48
C TYR A 183 -1.87 3.23 -15.92
N GLU A 184 -2.23 2.43 -16.92
CA GLU A 184 -3.59 2.29 -17.39
C GLU A 184 -4.51 1.72 -16.28
N ALA A 185 -5.81 1.92 -16.46
CA ALA A 185 -6.81 1.54 -15.46
C ALA A 185 -6.87 0.01 -15.20
N ASP A 186 -6.36 -0.82 -16.10
CA ASP A 186 -6.26 -2.28 -15.94
C ASP A 186 -4.96 -2.72 -15.22
N ARG A 187 -4.09 -1.78 -14.87
CA ARG A 187 -2.83 -2.01 -14.14
C ARG A 187 -2.76 -1.29 -12.80
N PHE A 188 -3.59 -0.27 -12.58
CA PHE A 188 -3.56 0.51 -11.35
C PHE A 188 -4.95 0.92 -10.87
N ALA A 189 -5.14 0.90 -9.55
CA ALA A 189 -6.25 1.58 -8.90
C ALA A 189 -5.79 2.30 -7.63
N ARG A 190 -6.25 3.54 -7.45
CA ARG A 190 -6.04 4.25 -6.19
C ARG A 190 -6.84 3.58 -5.08
N PHE A 191 -6.14 3.19 -4.02
CA PHE A 191 -6.64 2.32 -2.98
C PHE A 191 -6.07 2.66 -1.61
N ASN A 192 -6.91 2.62 -0.58
CA ASN A 192 -6.46 2.73 0.81
C ASN A 192 -6.50 1.36 1.48
N MET A 193 -5.32 0.79 1.71
CA MET A 193 -5.15 -0.55 2.28
C MET A 193 -5.63 -0.70 3.73
N PHE A 194 -5.81 0.38 4.49
CA PHE A 194 -6.24 0.32 5.89
C PHE A 194 -7.76 0.34 6.07
N ASN A 195 -8.53 0.70 5.03
CA ASN A 195 -10.00 0.67 5.08
C ASN A 195 -10.63 -0.05 3.87
N GLY A 196 -9.82 -0.52 2.91
CA GLY A 196 -10.28 -1.19 1.70
C GLY A 196 -10.98 -0.27 0.71
N HIS A 197 -10.75 1.04 0.77
CA HIS A 197 -11.45 2.01 -0.05
C HIS A 197 -10.81 2.18 -1.43
N PHE A 198 -11.61 1.97 -2.48
CA PHE A 198 -11.31 2.41 -3.85
C PHE A 198 -11.87 3.82 -4.08
N PHE A 199 -11.05 4.71 -4.63
CA PHE A 199 -11.42 6.13 -4.77
C PHE A 199 -12.33 6.40 -5.96
N ASP A 200 -12.38 5.47 -6.93
CA ASP A 200 -13.24 5.53 -8.10
C ASP A 200 -13.79 4.13 -8.44
N GLN A 201 -14.88 4.10 -9.22
CA GLN A 201 -15.55 2.85 -9.59
C GLN A 201 -14.83 2.09 -10.71
N HIS A 202 -14.02 2.75 -11.52
CA HIS A 202 -13.30 2.11 -12.60
C HIS A 202 -12.18 1.25 -12.01
N GLY A 203 -11.37 1.80 -11.11
CA GLY A 203 -10.33 1.07 -10.38
C GLY A 203 -10.87 -0.13 -9.61
N LEU A 204 -12.03 0.00 -8.95
CA LEU A 204 -12.69 -1.14 -8.30
C LEU A 204 -13.05 -2.24 -9.32
N LYS A 205 -13.67 -1.88 -10.44
CA LYS A 205 -14.04 -2.85 -11.49
C LYS A 205 -12.82 -3.51 -12.12
N SER A 206 -11.78 -2.76 -12.42
CA SER A 206 -10.53 -3.29 -12.96
C SER A 206 -9.86 -4.25 -11.98
N PHE A 207 -9.82 -3.90 -10.69
CA PHE A 207 -9.36 -4.80 -9.66
C PHE A 207 -10.21 -6.07 -9.59
N GLU A 208 -11.55 -5.94 -9.58
CA GLU A 208 -12.48 -7.07 -9.56
C GLU A 208 -12.31 -7.98 -10.79
N GLN A 209 -12.00 -7.42 -11.97
CA GLN A 209 -11.66 -8.16 -13.18
C GLN A 209 -10.30 -8.85 -13.08
N PHE A 210 -9.28 -8.14 -12.59
CA PHE A 210 -7.94 -8.67 -12.40
C PHE A 210 -7.96 -9.90 -11.51
N ILE A 211 -8.78 -9.91 -10.46
CA ILE A 211 -8.83 -10.97 -9.46
C ILE A 211 -9.81 -12.11 -9.78
N GLN A 212 -10.42 -12.12 -10.98
CA GLN A 212 -11.40 -13.14 -11.37
C GLN A 212 -10.86 -14.58 -11.27
N HIS A 213 -11.79 -15.51 -11.09
CA HIS A 213 -11.57 -16.92 -10.73
C HIS A 213 -10.56 -17.69 -11.61
N ASN A 214 -10.05 -18.80 -11.06
CA ASN A 214 -9.15 -19.78 -11.70
C ASN A 214 -7.72 -19.32 -12.02
N ASN A 215 -7.24 -18.27 -11.35
CA ASN A 215 -5.84 -17.86 -11.39
C ASN A 215 -5.24 -17.97 -9.98
N SER A 216 -4.04 -18.50 -9.89
CA SER A 216 -3.19 -18.39 -8.71
C SER A 216 -2.70 -16.93 -8.57
N ILE A 217 -2.78 -16.37 -7.37
CA ILE A 217 -2.44 -14.96 -7.12
C ILE A 217 -1.44 -14.83 -6.00
N LEU A 218 -0.31 -14.18 -6.27
CA LEU A 218 0.61 -13.69 -5.24
C LEU A 218 0.27 -12.25 -4.88
N ILE A 219 -0.01 -11.98 -3.60
CA ILE A 219 -0.22 -10.65 -3.06
C ILE A 219 1.06 -10.20 -2.37
N LEU A 220 1.69 -9.15 -2.90
CA LEU A 220 2.88 -8.50 -2.33
C LEU A 220 2.44 -7.22 -1.62
N ILE A 221 2.75 -7.07 -0.33
CA ILE A 221 2.21 -5.97 0.49
C ILE A 221 3.33 -5.25 1.24
N ASP A 222 3.52 -3.96 0.99
CA ASP A 222 4.47 -3.10 1.71
C ASP A 222 3.72 -1.91 2.32
N PRO A 223 3.13 -2.10 3.53
CA PRO A 223 2.42 -1.03 4.20
C PRO A 223 3.40 -0.10 4.93
N PRO A 224 3.01 1.16 5.21
CA PRO A 224 3.84 2.05 6.02
C PRO A 224 4.10 1.44 7.42
N PHE A 225 5.33 1.57 7.93
CA PHE A 225 5.85 0.83 9.11
C PHE A 225 5.11 1.05 10.43
N GLY A 226 4.35 2.15 10.55
CA GLY A 226 3.43 2.41 11.65
C GLY A 226 2.04 1.79 11.43
N GLY A 227 1.89 0.83 10.52
CA GLY A 227 0.60 0.39 9.98
C GLY A 227 -0.37 -0.18 11.01
N LEU A 228 -1.66 0.00 10.73
CA LEU A 228 -2.75 -0.66 11.46
C LEU A 228 -2.86 -2.10 10.95
N ILE A 229 -1.98 -2.99 11.41
CA ILE A 229 -1.84 -4.36 10.86
C ILE A 229 -3.16 -5.15 10.89
N GLU A 230 -3.97 -5.00 11.94
CA GLU A 230 -5.28 -5.64 12.03
C GLU A 230 -6.27 -5.11 10.96
N CYS A 231 -6.21 -3.81 10.64
CA CYS A 231 -6.99 -3.22 9.54
C CYS A 231 -6.53 -3.72 8.18
N LEU A 232 -5.22 -3.85 7.98
CA LEU A 232 -4.63 -4.39 6.77
C LEU A 232 -5.07 -5.84 6.56
N ALA A 233 -4.93 -6.69 7.58
CA ALA A 233 -5.39 -8.08 7.54
C ALA A 233 -6.88 -8.19 7.19
N ARG A 234 -7.76 -7.42 7.86
CA ARG A 234 -9.20 -7.39 7.51
C ARG A 234 -9.44 -6.99 6.06
N THR A 235 -8.66 -6.06 5.52
CA THR A 235 -8.78 -5.62 4.13
C THR A 235 -8.36 -6.74 3.17
N VAL A 236 -7.20 -7.36 3.42
CA VAL A 236 -6.70 -8.50 2.63
C VAL A 236 -7.67 -9.68 2.70
N HIS A 237 -8.10 -10.09 3.89
CA HIS A 237 -9.08 -11.18 4.06
C HIS A 237 -10.40 -10.90 3.36
N ARG A 238 -10.92 -9.67 3.38
CA ARG A 238 -12.12 -9.31 2.60
C ARG A 238 -11.88 -9.43 1.09
N MET A 239 -10.68 -9.12 0.61
CA MET A 239 -10.32 -9.29 -0.80
C MET A 239 -10.21 -10.79 -1.17
N CYS A 240 -9.67 -11.61 -0.26
CA CYS A 240 -9.52 -13.06 -0.43
C CYS A 240 -10.85 -13.83 -0.31
N ASN A 241 -11.65 -13.56 0.73
CA ASN A 241 -12.91 -14.26 1.04
C ASN A 241 -13.99 -14.09 -0.03
N ARG A 242 -13.82 -13.13 -0.95
CA ARG A 242 -14.68 -12.98 -2.12
C ARG A 242 -14.39 -14.01 -3.22
N ARG A 243 -13.50 -14.99 -3.00
CA ARG A 243 -12.93 -15.85 -4.06
C ARG A 243 -12.86 -17.33 -3.70
N MET A 244 -12.69 -18.13 -4.76
CA MET A 244 -12.33 -19.56 -4.75
C MET A 244 -10.91 -19.81 -5.31
N THR A 245 -10.07 -18.76 -5.39
CA THR A 245 -8.72 -18.82 -6.00
C THR A 245 -7.66 -19.20 -4.97
N GLU A 246 -6.59 -19.86 -5.40
CA GLU A 246 -5.38 -20.03 -4.60
C GLU A 246 -4.68 -18.68 -4.42
N ILE A 247 -4.50 -18.25 -3.17
CA ILE A 247 -3.90 -16.96 -2.82
C ILE A 247 -2.69 -17.19 -1.93
N SER A 248 -1.56 -16.64 -2.36
CA SER A 248 -0.37 -16.51 -1.54
C SER A 248 -0.14 -15.06 -1.16
N ILE A 249 0.43 -14.82 0.01
CA ILE A 249 0.70 -13.49 0.56
C ILE A 249 2.18 -13.43 0.92
N ALA A 250 2.86 -12.38 0.48
CA ALA A 250 4.14 -11.96 1.03
C ALA A 250 4.00 -10.52 1.57
N LEU A 251 4.18 -10.36 2.87
CA LEU A 251 4.09 -9.10 3.58
C LEU A 251 5.51 -8.60 3.88
N PHE A 252 5.80 -7.34 3.58
CA PHE A 252 7.07 -6.70 3.93
C PHE A 252 6.83 -5.82 5.16
N PHE A 253 7.24 -6.27 6.35
CA PHE A 253 6.94 -5.55 7.59
C PHE A 253 8.08 -5.66 8.61
N PRO A 254 8.22 -4.71 9.56
CA PRO A 254 9.27 -4.77 10.55
C PRO A 254 9.07 -5.99 11.46
N TYR A 255 10.12 -6.80 11.60
CA TYR A 255 10.11 -8.07 12.35
C TYR A 255 9.68 -7.92 13.81
N PHE A 256 9.95 -6.78 14.46
CA PHE A 256 9.56 -6.54 15.86
C PHE A 256 8.03 -6.50 16.06
N ASN A 257 7.24 -6.42 14.98
CA ASN A 257 5.79 -6.55 15.03
C ASN A 257 5.30 -7.99 14.76
N GLU A 258 6.18 -9.00 14.72
CA GLU A 258 5.86 -10.41 14.46
C GLU A 258 4.62 -10.88 15.24
N HIS A 259 4.57 -10.60 16.54
CA HIS A 259 3.44 -11.01 17.38
C HIS A 259 2.10 -10.48 16.83
N TRP A 260 2.06 -9.21 16.41
CA TRP A 260 0.86 -8.60 15.85
C TRP A 260 0.54 -9.11 14.45
N ILE A 261 1.55 -9.42 13.63
CA ILE A 261 1.37 -10.02 12.31
C ILE A 261 0.76 -11.41 12.45
N ARG A 262 1.37 -12.29 13.27
CA ARG A 262 0.89 -13.66 13.49
C ARG A 262 -0.54 -13.68 14.02
N LYS A 263 -0.87 -12.76 14.92
CA LYS A 263 -2.23 -12.61 15.43
C LYS A 263 -3.21 -12.15 14.34
N ALA A 264 -2.82 -11.17 13.51
CA ALA A 264 -3.70 -10.61 12.49
C ALA A 264 -3.90 -11.56 11.28
N PHE A 265 -2.89 -12.37 10.96
CA PHE A 265 -2.87 -13.31 9.83
C PHE A 265 -2.80 -14.79 10.29
N GLU A 266 -3.38 -15.09 11.45
CA GLU A 266 -3.30 -16.43 12.07
C GLU A 266 -3.86 -17.53 11.16
N SER A 267 -4.95 -17.22 10.44
CA SER A 267 -5.59 -18.12 9.47
C SER A 267 -4.77 -18.37 8.21
N ASP A 268 -3.78 -17.53 7.92
CA ASP A 268 -3.03 -17.55 6.66
C ASP A 268 -1.72 -18.34 6.77
N GLN A 269 -1.40 -18.93 7.92
CA GLN A 269 -0.18 -19.73 8.15
C GLN A 269 1.13 -18.98 7.81
N VAL A 270 1.16 -17.66 8.02
CA VAL A 270 2.34 -16.85 7.67
C VAL A 270 3.59 -17.24 8.48
N GLN A 271 4.69 -17.46 7.77
CA GLN A 271 6.02 -17.75 8.30
C GLN A 271 6.97 -16.59 8.01
N ILE A 272 7.77 -16.21 9.00
CA ILE A 272 8.79 -15.17 8.81
C ILE A 272 10.04 -15.79 8.19
N THR A 273 10.56 -15.14 7.15
CA THR A 273 11.84 -15.49 6.54
C THR A 273 12.99 -14.69 7.14
N ASP A 274 14.20 -15.24 7.11
CA ASP A 274 15.44 -14.55 7.50
C ASP A 274 15.96 -13.54 6.45
N PHE A 275 15.28 -13.41 5.31
CA PHE A 275 15.69 -12.46 4.29
C PHE A 275 15.53 -11.01 4.77
N ILE A 276 16.59 -10.23 4.55
CA ILE A 276 16.70 -8.85 4.98
C ILE A 276 16.25 -7.93 3.86
N VAL A 277 15.08 -7.32 4.07
CA VAL A 277 14.50 -6.35 3.13
C VAL A 277 15.22 -5.01 3.30
N THR A 278 15.65 -4.41 2.19
CA THR A 278 16.34 -3.11 2.18
C THR A 278 15.67 -2.16 1.20
N TYR A 279 15.81 -0.85 1.46
CA TYR A 279 15.15 0.21 0.70
C TYR A 279 16.16 1.30 0.31
N ASP A 280 16.09 1.80 -0.92
CA ASP A 280 17.06 2.80 -1.41
C ASP A 280 16.96 4.14 -0.68
N ASN A 281 15.76 4.49 -0.22
CA ASN A 281 15.42 5.81 0.34
C ASN A 281 15.07 5.77 1.85
N HIS A 282 15.36 4.67 2.55
CA HIS A 282 15.09 4.57 3.99
C HIS A 282 16.33 4.84 4.85
N THR A 283 16.29 5.86 5.70
CA THR A 283 17.43 6.27 6.53
C THR A 283 17.93 5.21 7.51
N LYS A 284 17.05 4.30 7.97
CA LYS A 284 17.43 3.17 8.86
C LYS A 284 17.63 1.83 8.15
N TYR A 285 17.21 1.69 6.89
CA TYR A 285 17.17 0.41 6.15
C TYR A 285 17.78 0.53 4.75
N GLY A 286 18.66 1.51 4.56
CA GLY A 286 19.39 1.74 3.32
C GLY A 286 20.58 0.81 3.14
N SER A 287 20.94 0.54 1.89
CA SER A 287 22.18 -0.17 1.56
C SER A 287 23.39 0.76 1.83
N ARG A 288 24.09 0.57 2.94
CA ARG A 288 25.43 1.16 3.11
C ARG A 288 26.47 0.20 2.55
N GLN A 289 27.20 0.62 1.51
CA GLN A 289 28.55 0.07 1.26
C GLN A 289 29.49 0.72 2.27
N SER A 290 29.86 0.03 3.35
CA SER A 290 30.87 0.55 4.28
C SER A 290 32.24 -0.08 4.00
N SER A 291 33.12 0.68 3.35
CA SER A 291 34.56 0.43 3.35
C SER A 291 35.16 0.87 4.70
N LYS A 292 35.01 0.05 5.75
CA LYS A 292 35.88 -0.14 6.94
C LYS A 292 35.07 -0.73 8.11
N PRO A 293 35.64 -1.67 8.89
CA PRO A 293 34.94 -2.30 9.99
C PRO A 293 34.99 -1.39 11.23
N SER A 294 33.85 -0.84 11.62
CA SER A 294 33.71 -0.09 12.89
C SER A 294 33.20 -1.04 13.98
N THR A 295 34.08 -1.33 14.93
CA THR A 295 33.80 -1.93 16.24
C THR A 295 33.01 -0.95 17.11
N VAL A 296 31.73 -0.76 16.81
CA VAL A 296 30.73 -0.25 17.76
C VAL A 296 29.43 -1.01 17.49
N ALA A 297 28.95 -1.74 18.49
CA ALA A 297 27.67 -2.43 18.45
C ALA A 297 26.52 -1.45 18.19
N GLN A 298 26.11 -1.31 16.93
CA GLN A 298 24.84 -0.73 16.52
C GLN A 298 24.19 -1.74 15.57
N SER A 299 23.44 -2.70 16.13
CA SER A 299 22.69 -3.69 15.35
C SER A 299 21.70 -2.98 14.42
N PRO A 300 21.86 -3.06 13.09
CA PRO A 300 20.80 -2.69 12.16
C PRO A 300 19.82 -3.86 12.14
N VAL A 301 18.61 -3.72 12.68
CA VAL A 301 17.65 -4.84 12.68
C VAL A 301 16.58 -4.64 11.58
N PRO A 302 16.63 -5.44 10.50
CA PRO A 302 15.92 -5.17 9.24
C PRO A 302 14.48 -5.71 9.20
N PRO A 303 13.64 -5.24 8.26
CA PRO A 303 12.35 -5.85 7.96
C PRO A 303 12.50 -7.27 7.41
N SER A 304 11.59 -8.15 7.82
CA SER A 304 11.51 -9.56 7.41
C SER A 304 10.23 -9.78 6.61
N ILE A 305 10.16 -10.88 5.85
CA ILE A 305 9.01 -11.19 4.99
C ILE A 305 8.19 -12.32 5.61
N PRO A 306 7.01 -12.04 6.18
CA PRO A 306 5.99 -13.06 6.39
C PRO A 306 5.42 -13.59 5.06
N THR A 307 5.39 -14.92 4.87
CA THR A 307 4.84 -15.59 3.69
C THR A 307 4.08 -16.87 4.03
N ASN A 308 3.06 -17.22 3.25
CA ASN A 308 2.34 -18.51 3.35
C ASN A 308 2.73 -19.51 2.25
N ILE A 309 3.87 -19.28 1.58
CA ILE A 309 4.37 -20.13 0.50
C ILE A 309 5.32 -21.20 1.07
N ASP A 310 4.97 -22.47 0.87
CA ASP A 310 5.82 -23.60 1.26
C ASP A 310 7.14 -23.59 0.47
N GLY A 311 8.28 -23.72 1.16
CA GLY A 311 9.61 -23.79 0.56
C GLY A 311 10.43 -22.50 0.56
N VAL A 312 9.87 -21.35 0.98
CA VAL A 312 10.64 -20.09 1.17
C VAL A 312 11.48 -20.09 2.46
N THR A 313 11.42 -21.17 3.24
CA THR A 313 12.19 -21.34 4.48
C THR A 313 13.66 -21.65 4.16
N ASN A 314 14.55 -20.69 4.43
CA ASN A 314 16.02 -20.71 4.25
C ASN A 314 16.57 -20.10 2.95
N VAL A 315 16.45 -18.78 2.78
CA VAL A 315 17.42 -18.04 1.97
C VAL A 315 18.43 -17.38 2.91
N ARG A 316 19.44 -18.16 3.34
CA ARG A 316 20.64 -17.59 3.98
C ARG A 316 21.41 -16.83 2.91
N GLY A 317 21.32 -15.51 2.92
CA GLY A 317 22.22 -14.67 2.14
C GLY A 317 23.66 -14.92 2.58
N GLN A 318 24.45 -15.60 1.76
CA GLN A 318 25.90 -15.60 1.89
C GLN A 318 26.37 -14.19 1.54
N TYR A 319 26.86 -13.47 2.53
CA TYR A 319 27.59 -12.22 2.34
C TYR A 319 28.99 -12.57 1.79
N PHE A 320 29.33 -12.02 0.63
CA PHE A 320 30.72 -11.85 0.20
C PHE A 320 31.09 -10.37 0.30
#